data_AF-A0A6L9Z5E5-F1
#
_entry.id   AF-A0A6L9Z5E5-F1
#
_cell.length_a   1.000
_cell.length_b   1.000
_cell.length_c   1.000
_cell.angle_alpha   90.00
_cell.angle_beta   90.00
_cell.angle_gamma   90.00
#
_symmetry.space_group_name_H-M   'P 1'
#
loop_
_entity.id
_entity.type
_entity.pdbx_description
1 polymer ?
#
loop_
_entity_poly.entity_id
_entity_poly.type
_entity_poly.pdbx_seq_one_letter_code
_entity_poly.pdbx_strand_id
1 'polypeptide(L)'
;MTDLIAQIASDENLDQAYEWLCRTRSHYHYNGDVWHLRRWWEEKKPILQQQLRAGQYRFRQLQLIHGRERTVEWWSYQDALVLKAISQVLTITLKPHLSDRCFHLAGHGGLKGAVREVSGHLRASFTGI
;
A
#
# COMPACT_ATOMS: atom_id res chain seq x y z
N MET A 1 -9.54 19.40 -11.92
CA MET A 1 -9.25 17.96 -11.80
C MET A 1 -7.89 17.83 -11.14
N THR A 2 -7.82 17.10 -10.03
CA THR A 2 -6.55 16.84 -9.33
C THR A 2 -5.69 15.93 -10.20
N ASP A 3 -4.47 16.34 -10.53
CA ASP A 3 -3.53 15.49 -11.24
C ASP A 3 -2.94 14.46 -10.25
N LEU A 4 -3.64 13.31 -10.14
CA LEU A 4 -3.26 12.23 -9.24
C LEU A 4 -1.89 11.64 -9.61
N ILE A 5 -1.54 11.61 -10.89
CA ILE A 5 -0.24 11.10 -11.33
C ILE A 5 0.89 12.03 -10.86
N ALA A 6 0.70 13.35 -10.96
CA ALA A 6 1.65 14.30 -10.42
C ALA A 6 1.82 14.17 -8.90
N GLN A 7 0.74 13.89 -8.16
CA GLN A 7 0.82 13.63 -6.72
C GLN A 7 1.53 12.32 -6.39
N ILE A 8 1.26 11.26 -7.14
CA ILE A 8 1.93 9.97 -6.96
C ILE A 8 3.43 10.11 -7.18
N ALA A 9 3.82 10.86 -8.21
CA ALA A 9 5.20 11.12 -8.60
C ALA A 9 5.82 12.36 -7.90
N SER A 10 5.20 12.92 -6.86
CA SER A 10 5.80 14.03 -6.12
C SER A 10 7.01 13.56 -5.32
N ASP A 11 7.97 14.46 -5.07
CA ASP A 11 9.15 14.13 -4.27
C ASP A 11 8.77 13.62 -2.88
N GLU A 12 7.89 14.35 -2.20
CA GLU A 12 7.42 14.02 -0.86
C GLU A 12 6.74 12.64 -0.81
N ASN A 13 5.85 12.34 -1.76
CA ASN A 13 5.11 11.07 -1.75
C ASN A 13 6.04 9.87 -2.03
N LEU A 14 6.98 10.01 -2.98
CA LEU A 14 7.96 8.97 -3.27
C LEU A 14 8.96 8.77 -2.13
N ASP A 15 9.38 9.84 -1.44
CA ASP A 15 10.26 9.72 -0.28
C ASP A 15 9.55 9.04 0.90
N GLN A 16 8.29 9.38 1.18
CA GLN A 16 7.51 8.67 2.20
C GLN A 16 7.31 7.19 1.85
N ALA A 17 7.07 6.87 0.56
CA ALA A 17 6.99 5.49 0.09
C ALA A 17 8.32 4.75 0.27
N TYR A 18 9.44 5.42 -0.02
CA TYR A 18 10.79 4.92 0.16
C TYR A 18 11.13 4.66 1.64
N GLU A 19 10.80 5.59 2.54
CA GLU A 19 10.98 5.42 3.99
C GLU A 19 10.16 4.24 4.52
N TRP A 20 8.90 4.12 4.10
CA TRP A 20 8.05 2.98 4.41
C TRP A 20 8.68 1.67 3.95
N LEU A 21 9.22 1.63 2.73
CA LEU A 21 9.88 0.45 2.18
C LEU A 21 11.14 0.10 2.99
N CYS A 22 11.93 1.10 3.34
CA CYS A 22 13.15 0.94 4.14
C CYS A 22 12.85 0.33 5.52
N ARG A 23 11.78 0.79 6.16
CA ARG A 23 11.32 0.28 7.45
C ARG A 23 10.71 -1.12 7.35
N THR A 24 9.82 -1.36 6.40
CA THR A 24 9.10 -2.64 6.28
C THR A 24 9.98 -3.80 5.84
N ARG A 25 11.06 -3.51 5.12
CA ARG A 25 11.98 -4.51 4.59
C ARG A 25 13.40 -4.37 5.16
N SER A 26 13.53 -3.81 6.38
CA SER A 26 14.80 -3.63 7.09
C SER A 26 15.54 -4.95 7.33
N HIS A 27 14.80 -6.03 7.59
CA HIS A 27 15.34 -7.36 7.91
C HIS A 27 15.46 -8.28 6.69
N TYR A 28 15.23 -7.78 5.47
CA TYR A 28 15.30 -8.61 4.28
C TYR A 28 16.75 -8.94 3.94
N HIS A 29 16.96 -10.15 3.43
CA HIS A 29 18.28 -10.68 3.10
C HIS A 29 19.04 -9.77 2.11
N TYR A 30 20.37 -9.76 2.20
CA TYR A 30 21.24 -8.89 1.40
C TYR A 30 21.10 -9.12 -0.13
N ASN A 31 20.70 -10.32 -0.55
CA ASN A 31 20.41 -10.63 -1.95
C ASN A 31 19.11 -9.98 -2.49
N GLY A 32 18.36 -9.27 -1.65
CA GLY A 32 17.21 -8.50 -2.09
C GLY A 32 17.59 -7.22 -2.82
N ASP A 33 16.88 -6.88 -3.89
CA ASP A 33 17.09 -5.64 -4.65
C ASP A 33 16.76 -4.35 -3.86
N VAL A 34 16.38 -4.44 -2.58
CA VAL A 34 16.26 -3.30 -1.66
C VAL A 34 17.57 -2.55 -1.50
N TRP A 35 18.69 -3.26 -1.42
CA TRP A 35 19.98 -2.65 -1.13
C TRP A 35 20.48 -1.85 -2.33
N HIS A 36 20.22 -2.35 -3.54
CA HIS A 36 20.44 -1.61 -4.78
C HIS A 36 19.56 -0.37 -4.88
N LEU A 37 18.28 -0.47 -4.53
CA LEU A 37 17.37 0.68 -4.54
C LEU A 37 17.80 1.73 -3.52
N ARG A 38 18.20 1.33 -2.31
CA ARG A 38 18.70 2.26 -1.27
C ARG A 38 20.00 2.94 -1.68
N ARG A 39 20.92 2.17 -2.27
CA ARG A 39 22.23 2.69 -2.68
C ARG A 39 22.10 3.76 -3.76
N TRP A 40 21.16 3.60 -4.67
CA TRP A 40 20.99 4.46 -5.85
C TRP A 40 19.67 5.23 -5.84
N TRP A 41 19.11 5.53 -4.66
CA TRP A 41 17.79 6.17 -4.57
C TRP A 41 17.79 7.54 -5.26
N GLU A 42 18.77 8.39 -4.96
CA GLU A 42 18.93 9.72 -5.54
C GLU A 42 19.01 9.69 -7.08
N GLU A 43 19.60 8.65 -7.66
CA GLU A 43 19.70 8.48 -9.12
C GLU A 43 18.41 7.89 -9.72
N LYS A 44 17.77 6.96 -9.01
CA LYS A 44 16.58 6.24 -9.50
C LYS A 44 15.29 7.04 -9.38
N LYS A 45 15.15 7.85 -8.33
CA LYS A 45 13.96 8.67 -8.06
C LYS A 45 13.57 9.55 -9.25
N PRO A 46 14.45 10.38 -9.85
CA PRO A 46 14.07 11.24 -10.97
C PRO A 46 13.65 10.44 -12.22
N ILE A 47 14.32 9.31 -12.48
CA ILE A 47 13.96 8.39 -13.58
C ILE A 47 12.56 7.81 -13.34
N LEU A 48 12.28 7.38 -12.11
CA LEU A 48 10.99 6.83 -11.73
C LEU A 48 9.88 7.88 -11.86
N GLN A 49 10.10 9.11 -11.41
CA GLN A 49 9.15 10.22 -11.56
C GLN A 49 8.81 10.47 -13.02
N GLN A 50 9.82 10.51 -13.90
CA GLN A 50 9.61 10.69 -15.33
C GLN A 50 8.78 9.55 -15.91
N GLN A 51 9.11 8.30 -15.59
CA GLN A 51 8.37 7.12 -16.05
C GLN A 51 6.90 7.14 -15.60
N LEU A 52 6.64 7.52 -14.36
CA LEU A 52 5.28 7.62 -13.82
C LEU A 52 4.48 8.72 -14.53
N ARG A 53 5.05 9.93 -14.65
CA ARG A 53 4.40 11.07 -15.32
C ARG A 53 4.14 10.81 -16.80
N ALA A 54 5.02 10.07 -17.46
CA ALA A 54 4.86 9.69 -18.86
C ALA A 54 3.93 8.47 -19.08
N GLY A 55 3.43 7.82 -18.01
CA GLY A 55 2.67 6.57 -18.13
C GLY A 55 3.49 5.40 -18.68
N GLN A 56 4.81 5.45 -18.56
CA GLN A 56 5.76 4.48 -19.11
C GLN A 56 6.27 3.47 -18.07
N TYR A 57 5.93 3.67 -16.79
CA TYR A 57 6.27 2.69 -15.75
C TYR A 57 5.57 1.36 -16.00
N ARG A 58 6.34 0.27 -16.03
CA ARG A 58 5.81 -1.09 -16.19
C ARG A 58 6.18 -1.93 -14.97
N PHE A 59 5.16 -2.50 -14.33
CA PHE A 59 5.37 -3.45 -13.25
C PHE A 59 6.07 -4.70 -13.76
N ARG A 60 7.00 -5.23 -12.98
CA ARG A 60 7.63 -6.51 -13.29
C ARG A 60 6.69 -7.67 -12.94
N GLN A 61 7.02 -8.86 -13.42
CA GLN A 61 6.31 -10.07 -13.06
C GLN A 61 6.38 -10.32 -11.54
N LEU A 62 5.21 -10.44 -10.91
CA LEU A 62 5.09 -10.84 -9.52
C LEU A 62 5.69 -12.23 -9.32
N GLN A 63 6.59 -12.37 -8.35
CA GLN A 63 7.17 -13.67 -7.98
C GLN A 63 6.31 -14.31 -6.90
N LEU A 64 6.05 -15.62 -7.02
CA LEU A 64 5.34 -16.39 -6.01
C LEU A 64 6.32 -17.35 -5.34
N ILE A 65 6.50 -17.20 -4.03
CA ILE A 65 7.37 -18.07 -3.23
C ILE A 65 6.48 -19.05 -2.48
N HIS A 66 6.50 -20.31 -2.89
CA HIS A 66 5.72 -21.37 -2.26
C HIS A 66 6.46 -21.91 -1.02
N GLY A 67 5.91 -21.64 0.16
CA GLY A 67 6.30 -22.28 1.41
C GLY A 67 5.36 -23.43 1.75
N ARG A 68 5.72 -24.21 2.79
CA ARG A 68 4.95 -25.39 3.22
C ARG A 68 3.52 -25.07 3.66
N GLU A 69 3.31 -23.91 4.28
CA GLU A 69 2.01 -23.50 4.86
C GLU A 69 1.36 -22.34 4.12
N ARG A 70 2.16 -21.57 3.37
CA ARG A 70 1.69 -20.38 2.67
C ARG A 70 2.48 -20.12 1.41
N THR A 71 1.79 -19.55 0.43
CA THR A 71 2.43 -18.90 -0.71
C THR A 71 2.60 -17.42 -0.39
N VAL A 72 3.78 -16.87 -0.64
CA VAL A 72 4.09 -15.45 -0.43
C VAL A 72 4.26 -14.77 -1.78
N GLU A 73 3.49 -13.72 -1.99
CA GLU A 73 3.66 -12.81 -3.12
C GLU A 73 4.86 -11.89 -2.89
N TRP A 74 5.76 -11.83 -3.86
CA TRP A 74 7.00 -11.09 -3.77
C TRP A 74 7.11 -10.08 -4.91
N TRP A 75 6.77 -8.84 -4.58
CA TRP A 75 6.97 -7.68 -5.44
C TRP A 75 8.43 -7.23 -5.43
N SER A 76 8.96 -6.92 -6.62
CA SER A 76 10.22 -6.18 -6.72
C SER A 76 10.14 -4.91 -5.88
N TYR A 77 11.28 -4.43 -5.37
CA TYR A 77 11.24 -3.36 -4.37
C TYR A 77 10.81 -2.03 -4.99
N GLN A 78 11.14 -1.82 -6.26
CA GLN A 78 10.65 -0.68 -7.02
C GLN A 78 9.13 -0.76 -7.23
N ASP A 79 8.60 -1.94 -7.58
CA ASP A 79 7.14 -2.11 -7.75
C ASP A 79 6.40 -1.92 -6.43
N ALA A 80 6.92 -2.45 -5.33
CA ALA A 80 6.36 -2.26 -4.01
C ALA A 80 6.37 -0.78 -3.58
N LEU A 81 7.42 -0.04 -3.91
CA LEU A 81 7.50 1.40 -3.68
C LEU A 81 6.42 2.15 -4.48
N VAL A 82 6.28 1.84 -5.77
CA VAL A 82 5.25 2.47 -6.63
C VAL A 82 3.85 2.14 -6.14
N LEU A 83 3.56 0.88 -5.79
CA LEU A 83 2.27 0.48 -5.21
C LEU A 83 2.00 1.23 -3.90
N LYS A 84 3.04 1.44 -3.08
CA LYS A 84 2.90 2.22 -1.85
C LYS A 84 2.59 3.69 -2.13
N ALA A 85 3.31 4.31 -3.06
CA ALA A 85 3.09 5.69 -3.49
C ALA A 85 1.67 5.91 -4.04
N ILE A 86 1.17 4.96 -4.84
CA ILE A 86 -0.21 4.96 -5.33
C ILE A 86 -1.19 4.84 -4.15
N SER A 87 -0.96 3.89 -3.26
CA SER A 87 -1.81 3.66 -2.08
C SER A 87 -1.92 4.91 -1.20
N GLN A 88 -0.85 5.67 -0.99
CA GLN A 88 -0.88 6.90 -0.18
C GLN A 88 -1.85 7.93 -0.75
N VAL A 89 -1.74 8.23 -2.05
CA VAL A 89 -2.59 9.22 -2.74
C VAL A 89 -4.04 8.73 -2.83
N LEU A 90 -4.24 7.46 -3.20
CA LEU A 90 -5.59 6.90 -3.31
C LEU A 90 -6.27 6.78 -1.95
N THR A 91 -5.54 6.53 -0.86
CA THR A 91 -6.14 6.46 0.48
C THR A 91 -6.75 7.82 0.85
N ILE A 92 -6.05 8.92 0.61
CA ILE A 92 -6.56 10.27 0.90
C ILE A 92 -7.78 10.58 0.02
N THR A 93 -7.73 10.18 -1.25
CA THR A 93 -8.79 10.45 -2.23
C THR A 93 -10.04 9.62 -1.98
N LEU A 94 -9.89 8.34 -1.65
CA LEU A 94 -11.00 7.39 -1.54
C LEU A 94 -11.63 7.40 -0.15
N LYS A 95 -10.85 7.62 0.91
CA LYS A 95 -11.35 7.52 2.30
C LYS A 95 -12.64 8.31 2.57
N PRO A 96 -12.84 9.55 2.08
CA PRO A 96 -14.09 10.28 2.28
C PRO A 96 -15.34 9.63 1.66
N HIS A 97 -15.14 8.69 0.72
CA HIS A 97 -16.20 8.01 0.00
C HIS A 97 -16.43 6.56 0.45
N LEU A 98 -15.58 6.05 1.35
CA LEU A 98 -15.69 4.69 1.86
C LEU A 98 -16.63 4.66 3.08
N SER A 99 -17.42 3.60 3.19
CA SER A 99 -18.31 3.40 4.32
C SER A 99 -17.52 3.21 5.62
N ASP A 100 -18.03 3.76 6.72
CA ASP A 100 -17.51 3.47 8.06
C ASP A 100 -17.57 1.97 8.40
N ARG A 101 -18.42 1.20 7.71
CA ARG A 101 -18.52 -0.27 7.84
C ARG A 101 -17.41 -1.03 7.10
N CYS A 102 -16.49 -0.35 6.43
CA CYS A 102 -15.27 -0.96 5.88
C CYS A 102 -14.25 -1.25 7.01
N PHE A 103 -14.60 -2.19 7.88
CA PHE A 103 -13.88 -2.51 9.12
C PHE A 103 -12.41 -2.92 8.96
N HIS A 104 -11.99 -3.37 7.77
CA HIS A 104 -10.59 -3.72 7.50
C HIS A 104 -9.69 -2.48 7.36
N LEU A 105 -10.26 -1.29 7.18
CA LEU A 105 -9.52 -0.04 7.08
C LEU A 105 -9.08 0.45 8.47
N ALA A 106 -7.90 1.05 8.52
CA ALA A 106 -7.37 1.63 9.75
C ALA A 106 -8.31 2.72 10.29
N GLY A 107 -8.64 2.65 11.58
CA GLY A 107 -9.54 3.59 12.25
C GLY A 107 -11.01 3.15 12.31
N HIS A 108 -11.41 2.08 11.61
CA HIS A 108 -12.80 1.62 11.58
C HIS A 108 -13.13 0.56 12.66
N GLY A 109 -12.18 0.23 13.54
CA GLY A 109 -12.39 -0.71 14.65
C GLY A 109 -12.02 -2.17 14.37
N GLY A 110 -11.61 -2.50 13.13
CA GLY A 110 -11.09 -3.82 12.80
C GLY A 110 -12.14 -4.93 12.87
N LEU A 111 -11.67 -6.18 12.86
CA LEU A 111 -12.53 -7.37 13.00
C LEU A 111 -13.44 -7.29 14.25
N LYS A 112 -12.92 -6.79 15.37
CA LYS A 112 -13.70 -6.65 16.61
C LYS A 112 -14.81 -5.60 16.48
N GLY A 113 -14.55 -4.50 15.78
CA GLY A 113 -15.56 -3.49 15.46
C GLY A 113 -16.71 -4.09 14.66
N ALA A 114 -16.39 -4.87 13.62
CA ALA A 114 -17.38 -5.55 12.80
C ALA A 114 -18.27 -6.50 13.62
N VAL A 115 -17.66 -7.36 14.45
CA VAL A 115 -18.38 -8.29 15.31
C VAL A 115 -19.29 -7.56 16.30
N ARG A 116 -18.83 -6.43 16.85
CA ARG A 116 -19.63 -5.62 17.79
C ARG A 116 -20.86 -5.01 17.10
N GLU A 117 -20.71 -4.46 15.90
CA GLU A 117 -21.84 -3.91 15.14
C GLU A 117 -22.90 -5.00 14.85
N VAL A 118 -22.46 -6.15 14.33
CA VAL A 118 -23.36 -7.28 14.04
C VAL A 118 -24.06 -7.76 15.31
N SER A 119 -23.33 -7.94 16.42
CA SER A 119 -23.93 -8.35 17.69
C SER A 119 -24.94 -7.33 18.22
N GLY A 120 -24.71 -6.04 18.01
CA GLY A 120 -25.64 -4.98 18.40
C GLY A 120 -26.96 -5.06 17.65
N HIS A 121 -26.92 -5.24 16.32
CA HIS A 121 -28.11 -5.38 15.49
C HIS A 121 -28.91 -6.65 15.81
N LEU A 122 -28.22 -7.77 16.07
CA LEU A 122 -28.89 -9.00 16.50
C LEU A 122 -29.65 -8.79 17.81
N ARG A 123 -29.01 -8.22 18.84
CA ARG A 123 -29.65 -7.95 20.14
C ARG A 123 -30.87 -7.04 20.01
N ALA A 124 -30.76 -5.94 19.26
CA ALA A 124 -31.87 -5.01 19.05
C ALA A 124 -33.07 -5.68 18.36
N SER A 125 -32.80 -6.61 17.43
CA SER A 125 -33.84 -7.37 16.72
C SER A 125 -34.56 -8.39 17.62
N PHE A 126 -33.89 -8.90 18.66
CA PHE A 126 -34.48 -9.87 19.60
C PHE A 126 -35.24 -9.22 20.78
N THR A 127 -35.00 -7.94 21.09
CA THR A 127 -35.75 -7.18 22.11
C THR A 127 -37.00 -6.47 21.58
N GLY A 128 -37.32 -6.63 20.29
CA GLY A 128 -38.49 -6.04 19.64
C GLY A 128 -39.74 -6.94 19.57
N ILE A 129 -39.82 -8.01 20.38
CA ILE A 129 -41.01 -8.83 20.61
C ILE A 129 -41.53 -8.57 22.01
#